data_AF-A0A5B1R5A1-F1
#
_entry.id   AF-A0A5B1R5A1-F1
#
_cell.length_a   1.000
_cell.length_b   1.000
_cell.length_c   1.000
_cell.angle_alpha   90.00
_cell.angle_beta   90.00
_cell.angle_gamma   90.00
#
_symmetry.space_group_name_H-M   'P 1'
#
loop_
_entity.id
_entity.type
_entity.pdbx_description
1 polymer ?
#
loop_
_entity_poly.entity_id
_entity_poly.type
_entity_poly.pdbx_seq_one_letter_code
_entity_poly.pdbx_strand_id
1 'polypeptide(L)'
;MGYVRSRKFCCCLPVRLGVFIMTILSLGFGTAVAGVLWYGVLHPEKTNLVGSDKAIAIVSAVVWTLLAVVSLFGLIGAIIKQKACITVYAWLLWIHVVLSIATGSYYIYTLFHSAEDDSIKKCEGDNASDFEHGACKAAFDVGRGILIAVYIIIWLIEMWVASIASDYVGQLNEEEEVSWPQAQNVSGSAAPVSGAATMATTYNYGAPYAFSAPDNSHSGYHEKANDNYV
;
A
#
# COMPACT_ATOMS: atom_id res chain seq x y z
N MET A 1 -3.05 22.10 19.36
CA MET A 1 -2.62 20.69 19.42
C MET A 1 -3.51 19.92 18.47
N GLY A 2 -2.96 19.46 17.34
CA GLY A 2 -3.71 18.58 16.44
C GLY A 2 -4.05 17.30 17.21
N TYR A 3 -5.33 16.97 17.28
CA TYR A 3 -5.76 15.67 17.79
C TYR A 3 -5.23 14.62 16.81
N VAL A 4 -4.08 14.00 17.12
CA VAL A 4 -3.68 12.77 16.43
C VAL A 4 -4.62 11.71 16.97
N ARG A 5 -5.73 11.49 16.26
CA ARG A 5 -6.65 10.41 16.56
C ARG A 5 -5.87 9.12 16.38
N SER A 6 -5.35 8.57 17.48
CA SER A 6 -4.74 7.24 17.49
C SER A 6 -5.81 6.25 17.02
N ARG A 7 -5.79 5.93 15.72
CA ARG A 7 -6.72 4.98 15.10
C ARG A 7 -6.26 3.58 15.53
N LYS A 8 -6.66 3.18 16.73
CA LYS A 8 -6.55 1.81 17.25
C LYS A 8 -7.43 0.91 16.38
N PHE A 9 -6.86 0.40 15.30
CA PHE A 9 -7.48 -0.62 14.46
C PHE A 9 -7.56 -1.93 15.26
N CYS A 10 -8.73 -2.18 15.85
CA CYS A 10 -9.20 -3.45 16.40
C CYS A 10 -8.23 -4.18 17.38
N CYS A 11 -8.42 -3.96 18.68
CA CYS A 11 -7.97 -4.85 19.77
C CYS A 11 -6.46 -4.99 20.04
N CYS A 12 -5.69 -3.90 19.96
CA CYS A 12 -4.27 -3.78 20.41
C CYS A 12 -3.18 -4.24 19.42
N LEU A 13 -3.51 -4.67 18.20
CA LEU A 13 -2.49 -4.98 17.21
C LEU A 13 -2.04 -3.72 16.45
N PRO A 14 -0.76 -3.33 16.48
CA PRO A 14 -0.28 -2.23 15.65
C PRO A 14 -0.39 -2.63 14.18
N VAL A 15 -0.92 -1.73 13.33
CA VAL A 15 -0.96 -1.85 11.85
C VAL A 15 0.39 -2.32 11.28
N ARG A 16 1.48 -1.96 11.95
CA ARG A 16 2.86 -2.38 11.67
C ARG A 16 3.07 -3.90 11.70
N LEU A 17 2.44 -4.65 12.61
CA LEU A 17 2.56 -6.11 12.68
C LEU A 17 1.82 -6.78 11.51
N GLY A 18 0.68 -6.23 11.10
CA GLY A 18 -0.05 -6.69 9.92
C GLY A 18 0.78 -6.56 8.65
N VAL A 19 1.37 -5.39 8.40
CA VAL A 19 2.26 -5.17 7.25
C VAL A 19 3.49 -6.10 7.31
N PHE A 20 4.05 -6.34 8.50
CA PHE A 20 5.19 -7.24 8.66
C PHE A 20 4.86 -8.70 8.28
N ILE A 21 3.74 -9.24 8.77
CA ILE A 21 3.33 -10.61 8.44
C ILE A 21 2.99 -10.73 6.95
N MET A 22 2.26 -9.76 6.42
CA MET A 22 1.85 -9.77 5.02
C MET A 22 3.07 -9.66 4.08
N THR A 23 4.06 -8.83 4.41
CA THR A 23 5.29 -8.73 3.59
C THR A 23 6.13 -10.01 3.60
N ILE A 24 6.20 -10.75 4.72
CA ILE A 24 6.87 -12.05 4.74
C ILE A 24 6.15 -13.06 3.85
N LEU A 25 4.82 -13.12 3.95
CA LEU A 25 4.01 -14.01 3.12
C LEU A 25 4.11 -13.64 1.64
N SER A 26 4.00 -12.36 1.31
CA SER A 26 4.14 -11.85 -0.06
C SER A 26 5.55 -12.06 -0.62
N LEU A 27 6.60 -11.98 0.21
CA LEU A 27 7.97 -12.27 -0.23
C LEU A 27 8.16 -13.76 -0.51
N GLY A 28 7.67 -14.64 0.37
CA GLY A 28 7.73 -16.09 0.15
C GLY A 28 6.93 -16.50 -1.09
N PHE A 29 5.67 -16.06 -1.19
CA PHE A 29 4.80 -16.38 -2.31
C PHE A 29 5.32 -15.76 -3.62
N GLY A 30 5.69 -14.48 -3.59
CA GLY A 30 6.17 -13.77 -4.77
C GLY A 30 7.48 -14.32 -5.32
N THR A 31 8.43 -14.68 -4.45
CA THR A 31 9.70 -15.29 -4.89
C THR A 31 9.51 -16.71 -5.41
N ALA A 32 8.65 -17.51 -4.79
CA ALA A 32 8.32 -18.85 -5.28
C ALA A 32 7.68 -18.80 -6.67
N VAL A 33 6.66 -17.95 -6.86
CA VAL A 33 5.97 -17.78 -8.14
C VAL A 33 6.91 -17.20 -9.21
N ALA A 34 7.71 -16.19 -8.87
CA ALA A 34 8.71 -15.65 -9.77
C ALA A 34 9.72 -16.72 -10.21
N GLY A 35 10.18 -17.57 -9.28
CA GLY A 35 11.09 -18.67 -9.58
C GLY A 35 10.51 -19.66 -10.58
N VAL A 36 9.24 -20.04 -10.41
CA VAL A 36 8.51 -20.92 -11.34
C VAL A 36 8.38 -20.26 -12.72
N LEU A 37 8.00 -18.98 -12.77
CA LEU A 37 7.83 -18.25 -14.03
C LEU A 37 9.17 -18.11 -14.78
N TRP A 38 10.24 -17.73 -14.09
CA TRP A 38 11.58 -17.66 -14.67
C TRP A 38 12.07 -19.03 -15.14
N TYR A 39 11.81 -20.09 -14.37
CA TYR A 39 12.13 -21.45 -14.80
C TYR A 39 11.44 -21.82 -16.12
N GLY A 40 10.15 -21.47 -16.24
CA GLY A 40 9.36 -21.71 -17.46
C GLY A 40 9.83 -20.88 -18.66
N VAL A 41 10.33 -19.66 -18.43
CA VAL A 41 10.92 -18.79 -19.47
C VAL A 41 12.30 -19.30 -19.93
N LEU A 42 13.11 -19.82 -19.01
CA LEU A 42 14.46 -20.32 -19.29
C LEU A 42 14.46 -21.71 -19.96
N HIS A 43 13.41 -22.51 -19.77
CA HIS A 43 13.26 -23.83 -20.38
C HIS A 43 12.06 -23.89 -21.34
N PRO A 44 12.09 -23.13 -22.46
CA PRO A 44 10.97 -23.04 -23.40
C PRO A 44 10.62 -24.38 -24.06
N GLU A 45 11.58 -25.30 -24.15
CA GLU A 45 11.42 -26.63 -24.74
C GLU A 45 10.41 -27.51 -23.97
N LYS A 46 10.23 -27.25 -22.67
CA LYS A 46 9.29 -28.00 -21.83
C LYS A 46 7.92 -27.35 -21.73
N THR A 47 7.81 -26.07 -22.06
CA THR A 47 6.63 -25.24 -21.80
C THR A 47 5.88 -24.84 -23.07
N ASN A 48 6.43 -25.07 -24.27
CA ASN A 48 5.82 -24.73 -25.56
C ASN A 48 5.29 -23.28 -25.62
N LEU A 49 5.98 -22.35 -24.95
CA LEU A 49 5.61 -20.93 -24.92
C LEU A 49 5.96 -20.29 -26.27
N VAL A 50 4.97 -20.14 -27.16
CA VAL A 50 5.16 -19.54 -28.49
C VAL A 50 4.81 -18.05 -28.46
N GLY A 51 5.69 -17.20 -29.01
CA GLY A 51 5.41 -15.80 -29.34
C GLY A 51 4.82 -14.96 -28.20
N SER A 52 3.51 -14.69 -28.29
CA SER A 52 2.76 -13.83 -27.35
C SER A 52 2.76 -14.37 -25.92
N ASP A 53 2.66 -15.69 -25.74
CA ASP A 53 2.58 -16.30 -24.41
C ASP A 53 3.92 -16.16 -23.64
N LYS A 54 5.04 -16.17 -24.38
CA LYS A 54 6.37 -15.95 -23.80
C LYS A 54 6.53 -14.51 -23.31
N ALA A 55 6.06 -13.52 -24.08
CA ALA A 55 6.13 -12.12 -23.67
C ALA A 55 5.37 -11.89 -22.36
N ILE A 56 4.21 -12.55 -22.21
CA ILE A 56 3.32 -12.38 -21.07
C ILE A 56 3.83 -13.14 -19.86
N ALA A 57 4.44 -14.31 -20.05
CA ALA A 57 5.18 -15.00 -19.00
C ALA A 57 6.33 -14.13 -18.46
N ILE A 58 7.08 -13.44 -19.33
CA ILE A 58 8.15 -12.51 -18.93
C ILE A 58 7.59 -11.32 -18.15
N VAL A 59 6.56 -10.66 -18.67
CA VAL A 59 5.90 -9.53 -17.98
C VAL A 59 5.41 -9.97 -16.60
N SER A 60 4.76 -11.13 -16.51
CA SER A 60 4.29 -11.67 -15.24
C SER A 60 5.46 -11.95 -14.29
N ALA A 61 6.55 -12.58 -14.78
CA ALA A 61 7.74 -12.82 -13.97
C ALA A 61 8.32 -11.51 -13.40
N VAL A 62 8.37 -10.45 -14.22
CA VAL A 62 8.79 -9.12 -13.79
C VAL A 62 7.86 -8.56 -12.71
N VAL A 63 6.54 -8.66 -12.88
CA VAL A 63 5.54 -8.19 -11.89
C VAL A 63 5.72 -8.91 -10.54
N TRP A 64 5.95 -10.22 -10.54
CA TRP A 64 6.20 -11.00 -9.32
C TRP A 64 7.57 -10.68 -8.68
N THR A 65 8.60 -10.38 -9.48
CA THR A 65 9.88 -9.89 -8.93
C THR A 65 9.74 -8.50 -8.32
N LEU A 66 8.94 -7.61 -8.94
CA LEU A 66 8.63 -6.30 -8.37
C LEU A 66 7.91 -6.46 -7.03
N LEU A 67 6.98 -7.41 -6.90
CA LEU A 67 6.35 -7.71 -5.61
C LEU A 67 7.36 -8.12 -4.53
N ALA A 68 8.37 -8.92 -4.89
CA ALA A 68 9.44 -9.29 -3.96
C ALA A 68 10.25 -8.06 -3.51
N VAL A 69 10.59 -7.16 -4.46
CA VAL A 69 11.28 -5.90 -4.16
C VAL A 69 10.42 -4.98 -3.28
N VAL A 70 9.13 -4.84 -3.59
CA VAL A 70 8.16 -4.09 -2.77
C VAL A 70 8.06 -4.66 -1.37
N SER A 71 8.06 -5.99 -1.23
CA SER A 71 8.04 -6.66 0.06
C SER A 71 9.30 -6.36 0.89
N LEU A 72 10.48 -6.22 0.26
CA LEU A 72 11.70 -5.77 0.94
C LEU A 72 11.56 -4.33 1.44
N PHE A 73 11.00 -3.42 0.63
CA PHE A 73 10.74 -2.04 1.07
C PHE A 73 9.73 -1.99 2.23
N GLY A 74 8.70 -2.84 2.21
CA GLY A 74 7.74 -2.97 3.31
C GLY A 74 8.39 -3.47 4.60
N LEU A 75 9.30 -4.45 4.49
CA LEU A 75 10.04 -5.00 5.64
C LEU A 75 11.03 -3.98 6.21
N ILE A 76 11.76 -3.26 5.34
CA ILE A 76 12.66 -2.18 5.73
C ILE A 76 11.87 -1.02 6.36
N GLY A 77 10.73 -0.64 5.79
CA GLY A 77 9.85 0.41 6.30
C GLY A 77 9.28 0.09 7.69
N ALA A 78 8.99 -1.19 7.95
CA ALA A 78 8.56 -1.66 9.27
C ALA A 78 9.68 -1.54 10.32
N ILE A 79 10.94 -1.73 9.94
CA ILE A 79 12.11 -1.67 10.84
C ILE A 79 12.59 -0.24 11.06
N ILE A 80 12.83 0.52 9.99
CA ILE A 80 13.53 1.82 10.04
C ILE A 80 12.58 2.97 10.42
N LYS A 81 11.25 2.77 10.37
CA LYS A 81 10.23 3.83 10.58
C LYS A 81 10.45 5.07 9.68
N GLN A 82 11.07 4.91 8.52
CA GLN A 82 11.36 6.01 7.63
C GLN A 82 10.18 6.28 6.69
N LYS A 83 9.67 7.52 6.71
CA LYS A 83 8.52 7.95 5.90
C LYS A 83 8.67 7.65 4.41
N ALA A 84 9.85 7.93 3.86
CA ALA A 84 10.10 7.84 2.42
C ALA A 84 9.94 6.39 1.92
N CYS A 85 10.44 5.41 2.67
CA CYS A 85 10.32 4.00 2.32
C CYS A 85 8.86 3.53 2.33
N ILE A 86 8.06 4.03 3.29
CA ILE A 86 6.65 3.67 3.43
C ILE A 86 5.80 4.33 2.32
N THR A 87 6.08 5.58 1.96
CA THR A 87 5.40 6.27 0.85
C THR A 87 5.68 5.59 -0.50
N VAL A 88 6.95 5.25 -0.76
CA VAL A 88 7.33 4.51 -1.98
C VAL A 88 6.68 3.13 -1.98
N TYR A 89 6.66 2.43 -0.85
CA TYR A 89 5.99 1.13 -0.71
C TYR A 89 4.49 1.22 -1.05
N ALA A 90 3.77 2.21 -0.50
CA ALA A 90 2.34 2.38 -0.78
C ALA A 90 2.09 2.67 -2.27
N TRP A 91 2.92 3.49 -2.90
CA TRP A 91 2.79 3.81 -4.32
C TRP A 91 3.09 2.60 -5.21
N LEU A 92 4.15 1.85 -4.91
CA LEU A 92 4.49 0.63 -5.64
C LEU A 92 3.44 -0.47 -5.47
N LEU A 93 2.80 -0.58 -4.29
CA LEU A 93 1.67 -1.48 -4.10
C LEU A 93 0.52 -1.16 -5.04
N TRP A 94 0.13 0.12 -5.14
CA TRP A 94 -0.93 0.52 -6.07
C TRP A 94 -0.61 0.17 -7.52
N ILE A 95 0.63 0.39 -7.96
CA ILE A 95 1.09 0.00 -9.29
C ILE A 95 1.03 -1.51 -9.46
N HIS A 96 1.45 -2.27 -8.44
CA HIS A 96 1.39 -3.72 -8.47
C HIS A 96 -0.04 -4.24 -8.61
N VAL A 97 -1.01 -3.68 -7.87
CA VAL A 97 -2.43 -4.04 -8.00
C VAL A 97 -2.94 -3.81 -9.42
N VAL A 98 -2.65 -2.64 -10.01
CA VAL A 98 -3.09 -2.34 -11.39
C VAL A 98 -2.46 -3.31 -12.39
N LEU A 99 -1.17 -3.60 -12.26
CA LEU A 99 -0.47 -4.56 -13.12
C LEU A 99 -1.00 -5.99 -12.92
N SER A 100 -1.28 -6.40 -11.69
CA SER A 100 -1.86 -7.71 -11.32
C SER A 100 -3.25 -7.89 -11.92
N ILE A 101 -4.08 -6.84 -11.88
CA ILE A 101 -5.40 -6.85 -12.52
C ILE A 101 -5.24 -6.98 -14.04
N ALA A 102 -4.37 -6.19 -14.66
CA ALA A 102 -4.17 -6.23 -16.11
C ALA A 102 -3.69 -7.61 -16.59
N THR A 103 -2.67 -8.18 -15.93
CA THR A 103 -2.14 -9.50 -16.30
C THR A 103 -3.12 -10.62 -15.97
N GLY A 104 -3.80 -10.56 -14.83
CA GLY A 104 -4.79 -11.58 -14.45
C GLY A 104 -6.05 -11.55 -15.31
N SER A 105 -6.56 -10.36 -15.69
CA SER A 105 -7.66 -10.24 -16.66
C SER A 105 -7.28 -10.82 -18.02
N TYR A 106 -6.05 -10.56 -18.49
CA TYR A 106 -5.56 -11.17 -19.72
C TYR A 106 -5.47 -12.69 -19.59
N TYR A 107 -4.94 -13.21 -18.47
CA TYR A 107 -4.83 -14.65 -18.23
C TYR A 107 -6.20 -15.33 -18.24
N ILE A 108 -7.20 -14.71 -17.61
CA ILE A 108 -8.59 -15.17 -17.64
C ILE A 108 -9.12 -15.17 -19.08
N TYR A 109 -8.89 -14.10 -19.85
CA TYR A 109 -9.29 -14.03 -21.26
C TYR A 109 -8.68 -15.15 -22.11
N THR A 110 -7.38 -15.40 -21.98
CA THR A 110 -6.70 -16.52 -22.66
C THR A 110 -7.17 -17.87 -22.16
N LEU A 111 -7.52 -18.00 -20.88
CA LEU A 111 -8.04 -19.25 -20.34
C LEU A 111 -9.41 -19.59 -20.94
N PHE A 112 -10.25 -18.60 -21.23
CA PHE A 112 -11.53 -18.84 -21.89
C PHE A 112 -11.36 -19.15 -23.39
N HIS A 113 -10.45 -18.50 -24.09
CA HIS A 113 -10.27 -18.66 -25.53
C HIS A 113 -9.35 -19.83 -25.93
N SER A 114 -8.24 -20.05 -25.23
CA SER A 114 -7.25 -21.06 -25.60
C SER A 114 -7.63 -22.47 -25.13
N ALA A 115 -8.43 -22.59 -24.06
CA ALA A 115 -8.75 -23.90 -23.51
C ALA A 115 -9.96 -24.59 -24.15
N GLU A 116 -10.81 -23.87 -24.91
CA GLU A 116 -11.86 -24.56 -25.70
C GLU A 116 -11.27 -25.44 -26.81
N ASP A 117 -10.12 -25.05 -27.39
CA ASP A 117 -9.60 -25.73 -28.57
C ASP A 117 -8.43 -26.68 -28.32
N ASP A 118 -7.45 -26.33 -27.49
CA ASP A 118 -6.24 -27.16 -27.35
C ASP A 118 -6.20 -27.96 -26.04
N SER A 119 -6.81 -27.44 -24.98
CA SER A 119 -6.78 -28.07 -23.65
C SER A 119 -7.83 -29.19 -23.53
N ILE A 120 -9.02 -29.00 -24.08
CA ILE A 120 -10.06 -30.05 -24.14
C ILE A 120 -9.60 -31.19 -25.06
N LYS A 121 -9.02 -30.89 -26.23
CA LYS A 121 -8.51 -31.92 -27.17
C LYS A 121 -7.40 -32.79 -26.56
N LYS A 122 -6.52 -32.20 -25.74
CA LYS A 122 -5.49 -32.96 -24.99
C LYS A 122 -6.05 -33.82 -23.86
N CYS A 123 -7.18 -33.41 -23.28
CA CYS A 123 -7.84 -34.11 -22.18
C CYS A 123 -8.67 -35.30 -22.67
N GLU A 124 -9.27 -35.16 -23.86
CA GLU A 124 -10.05 -36.21 -24.52
C GLU A 124 -9.12 -37.35 -24.98
N GLY A 125 -7.95 -37.05 -25.52
CA GLY A 125 -7.09 -38.08 -26.12
C GLY A 125 -7.77 -38.73 -27.34
N ASP A 126 -7.00 -39.42 -28.19
CA ASP A 126 -7.49 -39.84 -29.52
C ASP A 126 -8.69 -40.82 -29.52
N ASN A 127 -9.12 -41.37 -28.37
CA ASN A 127 -10.18 -42.39 -28.29
C ASN A 127 -11.16 -42.22 -27.10
N ALA A 128 -11.40 -41.00 -26.62
CA ALA A 128 -12.34 -40.82 -25.51
C ALA A 128 -13.80 -41.05 -25.91
N SER A 129 -14.57 -41.53 -24.95
CA SER A 129 -16.02 -41.71 -25.04
C SER A 129 -16.77 -40.38 -24.82
N ASP A 130 -18.02 -40.27 -25.31
CA ASP A 130 -18.88 -39.08 -25.10
C ASP A 130 -19.02 -38.68 -23.61
N PHE A 131 -18.93 -39.66 -22.71
CA PHE A 131 -18.94 -39.44 -21.27
C PHE A 131 -17.67 -38.74 -20.76
N GLU A 132 -16.50 -39.11 -21.30
CA GLU A 132 -15.21 -38.48 -20.95
C GLU A 132 -15.12 -37.06 -21.50
N HIS A 133 -15.69 -36.81 -22.68
CA HIS A 133 -15.83 -35.45 -23.22
C HIS A 133 -16.67 -34.56 -22.29
N GLY A 134 -17.84 -35.06 -21.86
CA GLY A 134 -18.71 -34.35 -20.93
C GLY A 134 -18.07 -34.10 -19.57
N ALA A 135 -17.38 -35.09 -19.01
CA ALA A 135 -16.67 -34.97 -17.74
C ALA A 135 -15.49 -33.98 -17.81
N CYS A 136 -14.71 -34.02 -18.90
CA CYS A 136 -13.58 -33.11 -19.07
C CYS A 136 -14.04 -31.65 -19.20
N LYS A 137 -15.07 -31.39 -20.03
CA LYS A 137 -15.64 -30.05 -20.18
C LYS A 137 -16.20 -29.52 -18.85
N ALA A 138 -16.95 -30.35 -18.12
CA ALA A 138 -17.50 -29.97 -16.82
C ALA A 138 -16.40 -29.64 -15.79
N ALA A 139 -15.34 -30.44 -15.74
CA ALA A 139 -14.20 -30.18 -14.85
C ALA A 139 -13.49 -28.87 -15.20
N PHE A 140 -13.33 -28.58 -16.50
CA PHE A 140 -12.69 -27.35 -16.96
C PHE A 140 -13.54 -26.11 -16.64
N ASP A 141 -14.85 -26.18 -16.85
CA ASP A 141 -15.78 -25.08 -16.53
C ASP A 141 -15.84 -24.78 -15.03
N VAL A 142 -15.89 -25.81 -14.18
CA VAL A 142 -15.83 -25.64 -12.72
C VAL A 142 -14.48 -25.04 -12.30
N GLY A 143 -13.38 -25.55 -12.87
CA GLY A 143 -12.03 -25.04 -12.60
C GLY A 143 -11.87 -23.56 -12.95
N ARG A 144 -12.38 -23.13 -14.11
CA ARG A 144 -12.40 -21.72 -14.52
C ARG A 144 -13.17 -20.85 -13.51
N GLY A 145 -14.35 -21.30 -13.08
CA GLY A 145 -15.14 -20.58 -12.08
C GLY A 145 -14.40 -20.38 -10.75
N ILE A 146 -13.74 -21.44 -10.25
CA ILE A 146 -12.95 -21.38 -9.01
C ILE A 146 -11.76 -20.42 -9.17
N LEU A 147 -11.01 -20.51 -10.27
CA LEU A 147 -9.87 -19.64 -10.53
C LEU A 147 -10.25 -18.15 -10.54
N ILE A 148 -11.36 -17.79 -11.19
CA ILE A 148 -11.84 -16.40 -11.24
C ILE A 148 -12.21 -15.91 -9.83
N ALA A 149 -12.92 -16.73 -9.06
CA ALA A 149 -13.29 -16.37 -7.69
C ALA A 149 -12.04 -16.13 -6.81
N VAL A 150 -11.01 -16.96 -6.96
CA VAL A 150 -9.74 -16.81 -6.24
C VAL A 150 -9.03 -15.50 -6.63
N TYR A 151 -8.94 -15.18 -7.93
CA TYR A 151 -8.35 -13.92 -8.38
C TYR A 151 -9.07 -12.69 -7.81
N ILE A 152 -10.40 -12.68 -7.83
CA ILE A 152 -11.19 -11.57 -7.27
C ILE A 152 -10.91 -11.39 -5.78
N ILE A 153 -10.88 -12.49 -5.01
CA ILE A 153 -10.59 -12.44 -3.57
C ILE A 153 -9.18 -11.90 -3.32
N ILE A 154 -8.18 -12.35 -4.10
CA ILE A 154 -6.81 -11.87 -3.98
C ILE A 154 -6.73 -10.37 -4.26
N TRP A 155 -7.33 -9.88 -5.36
CA TRP A 155 -7.34 -8.45 -5.68
C TRP A 155 -8.03 -7.59 -4.62
N LEU A 156 -9.11 -8.08 -4.01
CA LEU A 156 -9.77 -7.39 -2.89
C LEU A 156 -8.84 -7.28 -1.67
N ILE A 157 -8.11 -8.36 -1.35
CA ILE A 157 -7.12 -8.35 -0.27
C ILE A 157 -5.99 -7.37 -0.59
N GLU A 158 -5.46 -7.39 -1.81
CA GLU A 158 -4.39 -6.48 -2.24
C GLU A 158 -4.82 -5.00 -2.15
N MET A 159 -6.02 -4.66 -2.63
CA MET A 159 -6.56 -3.30 -2.51
C MET A 159 -6.77 -2.89 -1.06
N TRP A 160 -7.21 -3.81 -0.20
CA TRP A 160 -7.34 -3.56 1.23
C TRP A 160 -5.99 -3.25 1.89
N VAL A 161 -4.95 -4.04 1.57
CA VAL A 161 -3.58 -3.81 2.04
C VAL A 161 -3.05 -2.46 1.54
N ALA A 162 -3.25 -2.13 0.27
CA ALA A 162 -2.82 -0.85 -0.31
C ALA A 162 -3.51 0.36 0.34
N SER A 163 -4.80 0.22 0.69
CA SER A 163 -5.56 1.24 1.40
C SER A 163 -5.00 1.49 2.80
N ILE A 164 -4.71 0.41 3.55
CA ILE A 164 -4.08 0.52 4.88
C ILE A 164 -2.70 1.16 4.80
N ALA A 165 -1.89 0.80 3.80
CA ALA A 165 -0.58 1.40 3.59
C ALA A 165 -0.69 2.91 3.33
N SER A 166 -1.69 3.33 2.56
CA SER A 166 -1.95 4.74 2.25
C SER A 166 -2.39 5.53 3.49
N ASP A 167 -3.30 4.97 4.29
CA ASP A 167 -3.72 5.52 5.58
C ASP A 167 -2.56 5.67 6.58
N TYR A 168 -1.58 4.76 6.52
CA TYR A 168 -0.40 4.80 7.36
C TYR A 168 0.60 5.90 6.93
N VAL A 169 0.74 6.12 5.62
CA VAL A 169 1.50 7.28 5.09
C VAL A 169 0.88 8.59 5.57
N GLY A 170 -0.45 8.71 5.53
CA GLY A 170 -1.16 9.90 6.02
C GLY A 170 -0.85 10.19 7.51
N GLN A 171 -0.88 9.17 8.36
CA GLN A 171 -0.53 9.32 9.78
C GLN A 171 0.92 9.77 10.00
N LEU A 172 1.87 9.25 9.22
CA LEU A 172 3.27 9.68 9.32
C LEU A 172 3.46 11.14 8.88
N ASN A 173 2.71 11.59 7.87
CA ASN A 173 2.74 12.98 7.44
C ASN A 173 2.20 13.89 8.55
N GLU A 174 1.10 13.52 9.20
CA GLU A 174 0.55 14.26 10.34
C GLU A 174 1.53 14.30 11.53
N GLU A 175 2.20 13.18 11.84
CA GLU A 175 3.23 13.12 12.90
C GLU A 175 4.43 14.04 12.58
N GLU A 176 4.85 14.11 11.31
CA GLU A 176 5.93 14.98 10.87
C GLU A 176 5.53 16.47 10.92
N GLU A 177 4.34 16.81 10.44
CA GLU A 177 3.79 18.16 10.48
C GLU A 177 3.55 18.68 11.90
N VAL A 178 3.35 17.80 12.88
CA VAL A 178 3.31 18.20 14.30
C VAL A 178 4.73 18.36 14.88
N SER A 179 5.71 17.62 14.37
CA SER A 179 7.11 17.71 14.81
C SER A 179 7.82 18.98 14.33
N TRP A 180 7.52 19.48 13.13
CA TRP A 180 8.21 20.62 12.50
C TRP A 180 7.91 22.01 13.12
N PRO A 181 6.66 22.37 13.51
CA PRO A 181 6.35 23.68 14.10
C PRO A 181 6.98 23.89 15.48
N GLN A 182 7.43 22.84 16.18
CA GLN A 182 8.10 22.99 17.47
C GLN A 182 9.60 23.30 17.35
N ALA A 183 10.25 23.01 16.21
CA ALA A 183 11.67 23.31 16.04
C ALA A 183 11.96 24.78 15.69
N GLN A 184 11.02 25.48 15.04
CA GLN A 184 11.24 26.88 14.64
C GLN A 184 10.86 27.93 15.71
N ASN A 185 10.13 27.56 16.76
CA ASN A 185 9.75 28.49 17.83
C ASN A 185 10.67 28.49 19.06
N VAL A 186 11.80 27.77 19.03
CA VAL A 186 12.81 27.82 20.12
C VAL A 186 13.97 28.77 19.79
N SER A 187 14.03 29.34 18.59
CA SER A 187 15.17 30.17 18.14
C SER A 187 14.93 31.68 18.14
N GLY A 188 13.91 32.18 18.84
CA GLY A 188 13.56 33.61 18.77
C GLY A 188 12.87 34.16 20.01
N SER A 189 13.55 34.14 21.16
CA SER A 189 13.49 35.19 22.19
C SER A 189 14.29 34.76 23.41
N ALA A 190 15.58 35.10 23.43
CA ALA A 190 16.32 35.19 24.69
C ALA A 190 15.83 36.43 25.44
N ALA A 191 14.95 36.25 26.42
CA ALA A 191 14.79 37.22 27.50
C ALA A 191 15.70 36.78 28.66
N PRO A 192 16.55 37.65 29.22
CA PRO A 192 17.36 37.28 30.37
C PRO A 192 16.51 37.44 31.62
N VAL A 193 16.13 36.34 32.28
CA VAL A 193 15.70 36.41 33.68
C VAL A 193 16.33 35.27 34.47
N SER A 194 17.29 35.67 35.29
CA SER A 194 17.86 34.92 36.41
C SER A 194 16.79 34.41 37.35
N GLY A 195 16.87 33.13 37.75
CA GLY A 195 16.18 32.68 38.97
C GLY A 195 15.76 31.22 38.96
N ALA A 196 16.50 30.40 39.71
CA ALA A 196 16.11 29.16 40.38
C ALA A 196 15.41 28.06 39.57
N ALA A 197 16.13 26.95 39.42
CA ALA A 197 15.60 25.66 39.04
C ALA A 197 14.36 25.26 39.88
N THR A 198 13.26 24.94 39.20
CA THR A 198 12.20 24.11 39.77
C THR A 198 11.81 23.08 38.72
N MET A 199 12.04 21.81 39.04
CA MET A 199 11.55 20.69 38.22
C MET A 199 10.02 20.67 38.31
N ALA A 200 9.34 20.88 37.18
CA ALA A 200 7.89 20.87 37.10
C ALA A 200 7.36 19.46 36.77
N THR A 201 7.15 18.65 37.80
CA THR A 201 6.25 17.49 37.72
C THR A 201 4.86 17.94 38.21
N THR A 202 4.01 18.48 37.33
CA THR A 202 2.54 18.49 37.46
C THR A 202 1.92 19.20 36.26
N TYR A 203 0.96 18.52 35.63
CA TYR A 203 0.10 19.07 34.57
C TYR A 203 -0.76 20.21 35.13
N ASN A 204 -0.52 21.44 34.70
CA ASN A 204 -1.34 22.60 35.06
C ASN A 204 -2.47 22.78 34.03
N TYR A 205 -3.67 22.33 34.38
CA TYR A 205 -4.89 22.46 33.57
C TYR A 205 -5.52 23.83 33.85
N GLY A 206 -4.97 24.92 33.30
CA GLY A 206 -5.53 26.24 33.56
C GLY A 206 -4.81 27.48 33.03
N ALA A 207 -3.70 27.36 32.30
CA ALA A 207 -3.04 28.55 31.75
C ALA A 207 -3.78 29.04 30.48
N PRO A 208 -4.26 30.30 30.44
CA PRO A 208 -4.84 30.88 29.23
C PRO A 208 -3.75 31.03 28.15
N TYR A 209 -4.11 30.68 26.92
CA TYR A 209 -3.23 30.70 25.75
C TYR A 209 -2.89 32.14 25.34
N ALA A 210 -1.65 32.39 24.94
CA ALA A 210 -1.16 33.73 24.56
C ALA A 210 -1.97 34.39 23.42
N PHE A 211 -2.69 33.60 22.62
CA PHE A 211 -3.51 34.10 21.51
C PHE A 211 -4.89 34.65 21.94
N SER A 212 -5.30 34.44 23.20
CA SER A 212 -6.51 35.07 23.77
C SER A 212 -6.25 36.39 24.50
N ALA A 213 -5.00 36.87 24.55
CA ALA A 213 -4.72 38.19 25.08
C ALA A 213 -5.34 39.25 24.15
N PRO A 214 -6.14 40.21 24.69
CA PRO A 214 -6.84 41.22 23.89
C PRO A 214 -5.89 42.04 22.99
N ASP A 215 -4.63 42.16 23.42
CA ASP A 215 -3.52 42.82 22.75
C ASP A 215 -3.18 42.24 21.37
N ASN A 216 -3.57 40.98 21.10
CA ASN A 216 -3.27 40.25 19.87
C ASN A 216 -4.44 40.21 18.86
N SER A 217 -5.53 40.94 19.12
CA SER A 217 -6.65 41.04 18.18
C SER A 217 -6.41 42.12 17.12
N HIS A 218 -6.12 41.68 15.90
CA HIS A 218 -5.75 42.55 14.77
C HIS A 218 -6.99 43.19 14.12
N SER A 219 -7.59 44.22 14.73
CA SER A 219 -8.46 45.17 14.00
C SER A 219 -8.56 46.54 14.70
N GLY A 220 -7.57 47.40 14.47
CA GLY A 220 -7.66 48.82 14.78
C GLY A 220 -7.13 49.61 13.59
N TYR A 221 -7.98 49.82 12.57
CA TYR A 221 -7.68 50.79 11.52
C TYR A 221 -7.66 52.20 12.13
N HIS A 222 -6.59 52.92 11.82
CA HIS A 222 -6.38 54.32 12.10
C HIS A 222 -7.44 55.20 11.45
N GLU A 223 -8.01 56.16 12.19
CA GLU A 223 -8.42 57.43 11.62
C GLU A 223 -8.03 58.58 12.56
N LYS A 224 -6.97 59.31 12.18
CA LYS A 224 -6.56 60.56 12.82
C LYS A 224 -7.47 61.66 12.27
N ALA A 225 -8.40 62.16 13.08
CA ALA A 225 -9.01 63.46 12.85
C ALA A 225 -8.26 64.50 13.67
N ASN A 226 -7.44 65.30 12.99
CA ASN A 226 -6.86 66.52 13.51
C ASN A 226 -7.11 67.58 12.44
N ASP A 227 -8.08 68.46 12.65
CA ASP A 227 -8.14 69.76 11.98
C ASP A 227 -8.93 70.74 12.85
N ASN A 228 -8.15 71.61 13.52
CA ASN A 228 -8.59 72.91 14.00
C ASN A 228 -8.60 73.87 12.80
N TYR A 229 -9.72 74.49 12.47
CA TYR A 229 -9.73 75.80 11.80
C TYR A 229 -10.97 76.63 12.21
N VAL A 230 -10.65 77.80 12.79
CA VAL A 230 -11.42 79.04 13.06
C VAL A 230 -12.45 79.02 14.18
#